data_AF-A0A2C8F940-F1
#
_entry.id   AF-A0A2C8F940-F1
#
_cell.length_a   1.000
_cell.length_b   1.000
_cell.length_c   1.000
_cell.angle_alpha   90.00
_cell.angle_beta   90.00
_cell.angle_gamma   90.00
#
_symmetry.space_group_name_H-M   'P 1'
#
loop_
_entity.id
_entity.type
_entity.pdbx_description
1 polymer ?
#
loop_
_entity_poly.entity_id
_entity_poly.type
_entity_poly.pdbx_seq_one_letter_code
_entity_poly.pdbx_strand_id
1 'polypeptide(L)'
;MGSVVAMDAFRQSMSNKSHGPKKPPRPEISGGEIWGRDYNSLEAVVFGLLKVRAMIAHHMGSFDHVFDALCMDTLEAAYAIEEYGPAQLKQKIKPLKEWILDEMTEDNKRDLSWTLVILDLIEKSPNK
;
A
#
# COMPACT_ATOMS: atom_id res chain seq x y z
N MET A 1 53.26 5.42 15.95
CA MET A 1 52.01 5.18 16.71
C MET A 1 50.89 6.09 16.20
N GLY A 2 50.30 5.81 15.03
CA GLY A 2 49.34 6.74 14.38
C GLY A 2 48.21 6.08 13.59
N SER A 3 47.88 4.81 13.86
CA SER A 3 46.94 4.03 13.04
C SER A 3 45.64 3.64 13.74
N VAL A 4 45.51 3.82 15.06
CA VAL A 4 44.32 3.36 15.82
C VAL A 4 43.24 4.44 15.87
N VAL A 5 43.64 5.72 15.97
CA VAL A 5 42.71 6.87 16.04
C VAL A 5 41.91 7.04 14.74
N ALA A 6 42.47 6.65 13.59
CA ALA A 6 41.80 6.77 12.29
C ALA A 6 40.65 5.74 12.09
N MET A 7 40.75 4.54 12.68
CA MET A 7 39.71 3.52 12.56
C MET A 7 38.48 3.84 13.39
N ASP A 8 38.65 4.42 14.59
CA ASP A 8 37.53 4.78 15.44
C ASP A 8 36.78 6.00 14.89
N ALA A 9 37.50 6.98 14.33
CA ALA A 9 36.89 8.10 13.60
C ALA A 9 36.13 7.62 12.35
N PHE A 10 36.68 6.64 11.61
CA PHE A 10 36.00 6.02 10.47
C PHE A 10 34.72 5.27 10.88
N ARG A 11 34.77 4.48 11.96
CA ARG A 11 33.61 3.78 12.53
C ARG A 11 32.51 4.75 12.99
N GLN A 12 32.87 5.86 13.64
CA GLN A 12 31.91 6.89 14.04
C GLN A 12 31.28 7.61 12.82
N SER A 13 32.06 7.86 11.76
CA SER A 13 31.52 8.43 10.51
C SER A 13 30.57 7.48 9.76
N MET A 14 30.73 6.16 9.93
CA MET A 14 29.84 5.15 9.37
C MET A 14 28.58 4.95 10.22
N SER A 15 28.64 5.11 11.55
CA SER A 15 27.45 5.01 12.41
C SER A 15 26.49 6.20 12.25
N ASN A 16 27.00 7.37 11.87
CA ASN A 16 26.19 8.58 11.64
C ASN A 16 25.54 8.65 10.24
N LYS A 17 25.66 7.61 9.41
CA LYS A 17 25.19 7.62 8.00
C LYS A 17 23.80 7.01 7.74
N SER A 18 22.98 6.79 8.76
CA SER A 18 21.60 6.32 8.53
C SER A 18 20.57 7.29 9.13
N HIS A 19 20.45 8.47 8.54
CA HIS A 19 19.29 9.35 8.69
C HIS A 19 18.64 9.61 7.32
N GLY A 20 18.73 8.63 6.40
CA GLY A 20 17.88 8.62 5.23
C GLY A 20 16.40 8.63 5.67
N PRO A 21 15.49 9.17 4.85
CA PRO A 21 14.06 9.15 5.18
C PRO A 21 13.65 7.73 5.57
N LYS A 22 13.04 7.59 6.74
CA LYS A 22 12.60 6.29 7.26
C LYS A 22 11.56 5.73 6.29
N LYS A 23 11.99 4.75 5.49
CA LYS A 23 11.11 3.93 4.65
C LYS A 23 9.90 3.46 5.47
N PRO A 24 8.66 3.60 4.96
CA PRO A 24 7.49 3.07 5.63
C PRO A 24 7.66 1.58 5.95
N PRO A 25 7.31 1.13 7.17
CA PRO A 25 7.44 -0.27 7.53
C PRO A 25 6.51 -1.14 6.68
N ARG A 26 6.91 -2.39 6.42
CA ARG A 26 6.04 -3.34 5.72
C ARG A 26 4.82 -3.60 6.59
N PRO A 27 3.59 -3.42 6.09
CA PRO A 27 2.40 -3.71 6.88
C PRO A 27 2.29 -5.21 7.12
N GLU A 28 1.85 -5.60 8.31
CA GLU A 28 1.47 -6.98 8.56
C GLU A 28 0.16 -7.29 7.84
N ILE A 29 0.20 -8.31 6.98
CA ILE A 29 -0.97 -8.85 6.29
C ILE A 29 -1.23 -10.26 6.83
N SER A 30 -2.36 -10.43 7.51
CA SER A 30 -2.89 -11.74 7.88
C SER A 30 -4.00 -12.12 6.91
N GLY A 31 -3.87 -13.30 6.28
CA GLY A 31 -4.92 -13.82 5.41
C GLY A 31 -6.28 -13.90 6.13
N GLY A 32 -6.29 -14.35 7.39
CA GLY A 32 -7.53 -14.41 8.19
C GLY A 32 -8.17 -13.04 8.41
N GLU A 33 -7.37 -11.97 8.52
CA GLU A 33 -7.90 -10.62 8.66
C GLU A 33 -8.46 -10.08 7.33
N ILE A 34 -7.84 -10.40 6.20
CA ILE A 34 -8.35 -10.02 4.89
C ILE A 34 -9.65 -10.77 4.60
N TRP A 35 -9.65 -12.10 4.69
CA TRP A 35 -10.80 -12.92 4.31
C TRP A 35 -11.98 -12.85 5.29
N GLY A 36 -11.72 -12.49 6.56
CA GLY A 36 -12.74 -12.42 7.59
C GLY A 36 -13.55 -11.12 7.62
N ARG A 37 -13.22 -10.12 6.78
CA ARG A 37 -13.89 -8.82 6.76
C ARG A 37 -15.01 -8.78 5.73
N ASP A 38 -16.08 -8.06 6.08
CA ASP A 38 -17.19 -7.77 5.17
C ASP A 38 -16.92 -6.48 4.39
N TYR A 39 -16.44 -6.63 3.16
CA TYR A 39 -16.13 -5.52 2.25
C TYR A 39 -17.38 -4.85 1.63
N ASN A 40 -18.60 -5.19 2.08
CA ASN A 40 -19.76 -4.33 1.89
C ASN A 40 -19.78 -3.15 2.88
N SER A 41 -19.09 -3.27 4.02
CA SER A 41 -18.95 -2.17 4.98
C SER A 41 -17.87 -1.19 4.55
N LEU A 42 -18.13 0.11 4.73
CA LEU A 42 -17.16 1.15 4.42
C LEU A 42 -15.89 1.01 5.27
N GLU A 43 -16.01 0.56 6.51
CA GLU A 43 -14.89 0.34 7.42
C GLU A 43 -13.92 -0.73 6.89
N ALA A 44 -14.44 -1.80 6.29
CA ALA A 44 -13.61 -2.82 5.66
C ALA A 44 -12.94 -2.31 4.38
N VAL A 45 -13.60 -1.46 3.60
CA VAL A 45 -13.01 -0.79 2.43
C VAL A 45 -11.87 0.13 2.85
N VAL A 46 -12.09 0.99 3.86
CA VAL A 46 -11.05 1.87 4.43
C VAL A 46 -9.85 1.05 4.92
N PHE A 47 -10.12 -0.02 5.67
CA PHE A 47 -9.07 -0.94 6.11
C PHE A 47 -8.27 -1.50 4.93
N GLY A 48 -8.95 -2.00 3.90
CA GLY A 48 -8.32 -2.58 2.72
C GLY A 48 -7.44 -1.56 1.99
N LEU A 49 -7.97 -0.36 1.72
CA LEU A 49 -7.23 0.72 1.05
C LEU A 49 -6.03 1.19 1.86
N LEU A 50 -6.13 1.29 3.19
CA LEU A 50 -4.99 1.65 4.04
C LEU A 50 -3.90 0.57 4.03
N LYS A 51 -4.27 -0.72 4.01
CA LYS A 51 -3.30 -1.83 3.87
C LYS A 51 -2.60 -1.80 2.51
N VAL A 52 -3.37 -1.58 1.44
CA VAL A 52 -2.84 -1.42 0.07
C VAL A 52 -1.85 -0.25 0.03
N ARG A 53 -2.26 0.93 0.50
CA ARG A 53 -1.43 2.14 0.58
C ARG A 53 -0.15 1.92 1.37
N ALA A 54 -0.22 1.29 2.53
CA ALA A 54 0.95 1.01 3.35
C ALA A 54 1.92 0.04 2.65
N MET A 55 1.40 -0.95 1.92
CA MET A 55 2.23 -1.91 1.20
C MET A 55 2.94 -1.26 0.01
N ILE A 56 2.24 -0.41 -0.75
CA ILE A 56 2.85 0.38 -1.81
C ILE A 56 3.92 1.30 -1.25
N ALA A 57 3.60 2.08 -0.21
CA ALA A 57 4.55 3.00 0.40
C ALA A 57 5.78 2.29 0.96
N HIS A 58 5.60 1.05 1.46
CA HIS A 58 6.72 0.20 1.78
C HIS A 58 7.57 -0.06 0.54
N HIS A 59 7.06 -0.63 -0.54
CA HIS A 59 7.92 -0.97 -1.69
C HIS A 59 8.52 0.24 -2.40
N MET A 60 7.79 1.36 -2.47
CA MET A 60 8.23 2.60 -3.11
C MET A 60 9.17 3.46 -2.25
N GLY A 61 9.27 3.18 -0.95
CA GLY A 61 10.12 3.94 -0.03
C GLY A 61 9.49 5.25 0.48
N SER A 62 8.37 5.67 -0.08
CA SER A 62 7.60 6.86 0.33
C SER A 62 6.13 6.72 -0.05
N PHE A 63 5.28 7.61 0.47
CA PHE A 63 3.91 7.77 -0.03
C PHE A 63 3.94 8.51 -1.37
N ASP A 64 3.17 8.01 -2.33
CA ASP A 64 3.03 8.60 -3.65
C ASP A 64 1.69 9.35 -3.75
N HIS A 65 1.73 10.61 -4.17
CA HIS A 65 0.55 11.46 -4.22
C HIS A 65 -0.46 11.03 -5.28
N VAL A 66 0.01 10.46 -6.40
CA VAL A 66 -0.88 9.96 -7.46
C VAL A 66 -1.60 8.72 -6.97
N PHE A 67 -0.86 7.79 -6.36
CA PHE A 67 -1.46 6.59 -5.78
C PHE A 67 -2.44 6.92 -4.64
N ASP A 68 -2.10 7.88 -3.79
CA ASP A 68 -2.96 8.35 -2.71
C ASP A 68 -4.26 8.95 -3.25
N ALA A 69 -4.20 9.72 -4.35
CA ALA A 69 -5.39 10.25 -5.01
C ALA A 69 -6.29 9.13 -5.56
N LEU A 70 -5.70 8.10 -6.19
CA LEU A 70 -6.46 6.93 -6.68
C LEU A 70 -7.14 6.16 -5.52
N CYS A 71 -6.48 6.06 -4.36
CA CYS A 71 -7.09 5.48 -3.16
C CYS A 71 -8.30 6.30 -2.69
N MET A 72 -8.17 7.63 -2.68
CA MET A 72 -9.26 8.54 -2.28
C MET A 72 -10.44 8.49 -3.25
N ASP A 73 -10.19 8.49 -4.55
CA ASP A 73 -11.22 8.32 -5.59
C ASP A 73 -11.99 7.00 -5.42
N THR A 74 -11.27 5.93 -5.07
CA THR A 74 -11.88 4.62 -4.79
C THR A 74 -12.73 4.65 -3.52
N LEU A 75 -12.23 5.31 -2.47
CA LEU A 75 -12.97 5.45 -1.21
C LEU A 75 -14.24 6.28 -1.39
N GLU A 76 -14.18 7.38 -2.13
CA GLU A 76 -15.33 8.21 -2.46
C GLU A 76 -16.39 7.41 -3.24
N ALA A 77 -15.97 6.63 -4.24
CA ALA A 77 -16.90 5.78 -4.99
C ALA A 77 -17.53 4.68 -4.12
N ALA A 78 -16.78 4.12 -3.16
CA ALA A 78 -17.32 3.16 -2.20
C ALA A 78 -18.30 3.81 -1.21
N TYR A 79 -18.02 5.05 -0.78
CA TYR A 79 -18.92 5.82 0.08
C TYR A 79 -20.24 6.16 -0.63
N ALA A 80 -20.17 6.59 -1.89
CA ALA A 80 -21.33 6.99 -2.68
C ALA A 80 -21.95 5.82 -3.49
N ILE A 81 -21.73 4.57 -3.05
CA ILE A 81 -22.13 3.39 -3.82
C ILE A 81 -23.64 3.26 -3.96
N GLU A 82 -24.42 3.73 -2.97
CA GLU A 82 -25.88 3.73 -3.04
C GLU A 82 -26.43 4.72 -4.09
N GLU A 83 -25.67 5.77 -4.42
CA GLU A 83 -26.07 6.80 -5.37
C GLU A 83 -25.65 6.46 -6.81
N TYR A 84 -24.41 6.00 -7.00
CA TYR A 84 -23.83 5.77 -8.33
C TYR A 84 -23.72 4.29 -8.73
N GLY A 85 -24.01 3.38 -7.79
CA GLY A 85 -23.96 1.95 -8.00
C GLY A 85 -22.54 1.37 -8.09
N PRO A 86 -22.43 0.03 -8.17
CA PRO A 86 -21.15 -0.68 -8.14
C PRO A 86 -20.29 -0.47 -9.39
N ALA A 87 -20.89 -0.03 -10.51
CA ALA A 87 -20.15 0.23 -11.75
C ALA A 87 -19.15 1.38 -11.59
N GLN A 88 -19.52 2.43 -10.84
CA GLN A 88 -18.63 3.56 -10.57
C GLN A 88 -17.41 3.12 -9.76
N LEU A 89 -17.61 2.30 -8.73
CA LEU A 89 -16.52 1.74 -7.93
C LEU A 89 -15.55 0.93 -8.80
N LYS A 90 -16.06 0.07 -9.68
CA LYS A 90 -15.24 -0.70 -10.62
C LYS A 90 -14.39 0.20 -11.52
N GLN A 91 -14.97 1.29 -12.02
CA GLN A 91 -14.25 2.27 -12.84
C GLN A 91 -13.11 2.95 -12.07
N LYS A 92 -13.29 3.22 -10.77
CA LYS A 92 -12.26 3.85 -9.92
C LYS A 92 -11.19 2.87 -9.44
N ILE A 93 -11.53 1.60 -9.23
CA ILE A 93 -10.55 0.56 -8.85
C ILE A 93 -9.62 0.21 -10.00
N LYS A 94 -10.09 0.24 -11.26
CA LYS A 94 -9.30 -0.16 -12.42
C LYS A 94 -7.95 0.59 -12.53
N PRO A 95 -7.91 1.95 -12.53
CA PRO A 95 -6.64 2.68 -12.55
C PRO A 95 -5.71 2.35 -11.37
N LEU A 96 -6.27 2.05 -10.20
CA LEU A 96 -5.50 1.66 -9.02
C LEU A 96 -4.80 0.32 -9.24
N LYS A 97 -5.48 -0.65 -9.86
CA LYS A 97 -4.89 -1.96 -10.21
C LYS A 97 -3.85 -1.85 -11.32
N GLU A 98 -4.12 -1.04 -12.34
CA GLU A 98 -3.18 -0.77 -13.44
C GLU A 98 -1.88 -0.17 -12.88
N TRP A 99 -1.98 0.84 -12.01
CA TRP A 99 -0.83 1.44 -11.35
C TRP A 99 0.00 0.40 -10.56
N ILE A 100 -0.65 -0.48 -9.80
CA ILE A 100 0.06 -1.53 -9.05
C ILE A 100 0.77 -2.49 -9.99
N LEU A 101 0.14 -2.89 -11.10
CA LEU A 101 0.73 -3.79 -12.09
C LEU A 101 1.94 -3.17 -12.77
N ASP A 102 1.93 -1.86 -13.04
CA ASP A 102 3.05 -1.15 -13.64
C ASP A 102 4.28 -1.11 -12.69
N GLU A 103 4.04 -1.04 -11.38
CA GLU A 103 5.09 -1.05 -10.34
C GLU A 103 5.49 -2.46 -9.86
N MET A 104 4.88 -3.51 -10.42
CA MET A 104 5.21 -4.89 -10.08
C MET A 104 6.55 -5.32 -10.67
N THR A 105 7.42 -5.78 -9.78
CA THR A 105 8.73 -6.35 -10.07
C THR A 105 8.81 -7.75 -9.45
N GLU A 106 9.77 -8.57 -9.87
CA GLU A 106 9.93 -9.92 -9.30
C GLU A 106 10.20 -9.90 -7.78
N ASP A 107 10.81 -8.84 -7.25
CA ASP A 107 11.11 -8.70 -5.83
C ASP A 107 9.87 -8.36 -4.97
N ASN A 108 8.93 -7.57 -5.52
CA ASN A 108 7.75 -7.11 -4.78
C ASN A 108 6.46 -7.87 -5.17
N LYS A 109 6.51 -8.72 -6.20
CA LYS A 109 5.37 -9.42 -6.79
C LYS A 109 4.44 -10.09 -5.79
N ARG A 110 4.99 -10.80 -4.81
CA ARG A 110 4.20 -11.52 -3.81
C ARG A 110 3.34 -10.58 -2.98
N ASP A 111 3.90 -9.43 -2.60
CA ASP A 111 3.22 -8.44 -1.76
C ASP A 111 2.21 -7.64 -2.56
N LEU A 112 2.58 -7.24 -3.78
CA LEU A 112 1.67 -6.52 -4.67
C LEU A 112 0.53 -7.41 -5.19
N SER A 113 0.74 -8.73 -5.27
CA SER A 113 -0.35 -9.68 -5.51
C SER A 113 -1.38 -9.65 -4.38
N TRP A 114 -0.96 -9.51 -3.12
CA TRP A 114 -1.89 -9.35 -2.00
C TRP A 114 -2.68 -8.05 -2.07
N THR A 115 -2.07 -6.96 -2.52
CA THR A 115 -2.80 -5.70 -2.70
C THR A 115 -3.86 -5.84 -3.78
N LEU A 116 -3.56 -6.52 -4.89
CA LEU A 116 -4.54 -6.81 -5.93
C LEU A 116 -5.70 -7.67 -5.41
N VAL A 117 -5.42 -8.67 -4.56
CA VAL A 117 -6.47 -9.49 -3.92
C VAL A 117 -7.39 -8.64 -3.06
N ILE A 118 -6.86 -7.72 -2.25
CA ILE A 118 -7.67 -6.81 -1.43
C ILE A 118 -8.57 -5.94 -2.33
N LEU A 119 -8.02 -5.39 -3.42
CA LEU A 119 -8.80 -4.59 -4.37
C LEU A 119 -9.85 -5.42 -5.10
N ASP A 120 -9.58 -6.67 -5.41
CA ASP A 120 -10.55 -7.62 -5.94
C ASP A 120 -11.71 -7.87 -4.98
N LEU A 121 -11.42 -8.00 -3.68
CA LEU A 121 -12.44 -8.17 -2.66
C LEU A 121 -13.32 -6.93 -2.55
N ILE A 122 -12.73 -5.74 -2.54
CA ILE A 122 -13.50 -4.47 -2.54
C ILE A 122 -14.35 -4.37 -3.81
N GLU A 123 -13.80 -4.67 -4.98
CA GLU A 123 -14.51 -4.56 -6.26
C GLU A 123 -15.72 -5.51 -6.37
N LYS A 124 -15.57 -6.73 -5.84
CA LYS A 124 -16.53 -7.82 -6.01
C LYS A 124 -17.56 -7.92 -4.89
N SER A 125 -17.35 -7.24 -3.77
CA SER A 125 -18.23 -7.39 -2.60
C SER A 125 -19.60 -6.74 -2.75
N PRO A 126 -19.73 -5.52 -3.30
CA PRO A 126 -21.03 -4.89 -3.49
C PRO A 126 -21.94 -5.73 -4.40
N ASN A 127 -22.94 -6.37 -3.77
CA ASN A 127 -23.81 -7.37 -4.41
C ASN A 127 -25.24 -6.87 -4.67
N LYS A 128 -25.45 -5.56 -4.84
CA LYS A 128 -26.75 -4.99 -5.20
C LYS A 128 -26.62 -3.94 -6.29
#